data_AF-A0A7J9MYG0-F1
#
_entry.id   AF-A0A7J9MYG0-F1
#
_cell.length_a   1.000
_cell.length_b   1.000
_cell.length_c   1.000
_cell.angle_alpha   90.00
_cell.angle_beta   90.00
_cell.angle_gamma   90.00
#
_symmetry.space_group_name_H-M   'P 1'
#
loop_
_entity.id
_entity.type
_entity.pdbx_description
1 polymer ?
#
loop_
_entity_poly.entity_id
_entity_poly.type
_entity_poly.pdbx_seq_one_letter_code
_entity_poly.pdbx_strand_id
1 'polypeptide(L)'
;MINNLHIKTIEEEEKLSSQLAGLQENIADQPIAMVAKRMSRVGESSGNVDYALDELESSMANILQEADKLRLSTLKELLAILTPLQGVDFLVASKKLHLCMHKWGKTRDNRHARR
;
A
#
# COMPACT_ATOMS: atom_id res chain seq x y z
N MET A 1 7.85 -20.04 18.13
CA MET A 1 7.06 -20.15 16.88
C MET A 1 6.46 -18.80 16.50
N ILE A 2 5.60 -18.20 17.34
CA ILE A 2 5.01 -16.87 17.04
C ILE A 2 6.03 -15.74 16.98
N ASN A 3 7.05 -15.72 17.86
CA ASN A 3 8.10 -14.69 17.82
C ASN A 3 8.90 -14.73 16.52
N ASN A 4 9.19 -15.92 15.98
CA ASN A 4 9.92 -16.06 14.71
C ASN A 4 9.07 -15.56 13.55
N LEU A 5 7.77 -15.89 13.54
CA LEU A 5 6.83 -15.36 12.55
C LEU A 5 6.76 -13.83 12.62
N HIS A 6 6.74 -13.27 13.82
CA HIS A 6 6.72 -11.83 14.04
C HIS A 6 7.98 -11.15 13.51
N ILE A 7 9.17 -11.61 13.89
CA ILE A 7 10.44 -11.05 13.42
C ILE A 7 10.54 -11.10 11.90
N LYS A 8 10.27 -12.26 11.29
CA LYS A 8 10.27 -12.43 9.84
C LYS A 8 9.26 -11.49 9.14
N THR A 9 8.07 -11.33 9.72
CA THR A 9 7.06 -10.42 9.15
C THR A 9 7.55 -8.98 9.21
N ILE A 10 8.13 -8.54 10.33
CA ILE A 10 8.69 -7.19 10.48
C ILE A 10 9.78 -6.94 9.43
N GLU A 11 10.73 -7.86 9.26
CA GLU A 11 11.83 -7.70 8.30
C GLU A 11 11.32 -7.50 6.87
N GLU A 12 10.31 -8.27 6.45
CA GLU A 12 9.71 -8.12 5.11
C GLU A 12 8.83 -6.86 5.01
N GLU A 13 8.12 -6.46 6.08
CA GLU A 13 7.38 -5.19 6.14
C GLU A 13 8.31 -3.98 6.04
N GLU A 14 9.46 -4.01 6.71
CA GLU A 14 10.49 -2.97 6.64
C GLU A 14 11.07 -2.85 5.23
N LYS A 15 11.33 -3.98 4.57
CA LYS A 15 11.80 -4.01 3.18
C LYS A 15 10.77 -3.38 2.23
N LEU A 16 9.49 -3.77 2.33
CA LEU A 16 8.41 -3.19 1.53
C LEU A 16 8.24 -1.69 1.81
N SER A 17 8.33 -1.29 3.07
CA SER A 17 8.22 0.11 3.49
C SER A 17 9.37 0.97 2.95
N SER A 18 10.59 0.43 2.97
CA SER A 18 11.77 1.08 2.38
C SER A 18 11.64 1.23 0.86
N GLN A 19 11.17 0.19 0.17
CA GLN A 19 10.89 0.27 -1.27
C GLN A 19 9.83 1.33 -1.59
N LEU A 20 8.75 1.39 -0.80
CA LEU A 20 7.69 2.37 -0.98
C LEU A 20 8.20 3.79 -0.72
N ALA A 21 9.01 3.99 0.32
CA ALA A 21 9.63 5.27 0.64
C ALA A 21 10.56 5.74 -0.49
N GLY A 22 11.39 4.85 -1.04
CA GLY A 22 12.27 5.17 -2.17
C GLY A 22 11.49 5.55 -3.43
N LEU A 23 10.37 4.86 -3.72
CA LEU A 23 9.47 5.30 -4.79
C LEU A 23 8.90 6.70 -4.50
N GLN A 24 8.43 6.95 -3.28
CA GLN A 24 7.85 8.24 -2.89
C GLN A 24 8.86 9.40 -2.96
N GLU A 25 10.12 9.17 -2.59
CA GLU A 25 11.22 10.13 -2.74
C GLU A 25 11.42 10.50 -4.23
N ASN A 26 11.55 9.50 -5.10
CA ASN A 26 11.71 9.71 -6.55
C ASN A 26 10.54 10.51 -7.17
N ILE A 27 9.32 10.33 -6.68
CA ILE A 27 8.13 11.08 -7.12
C ILE A 27 8.21 12.56 -6.73
N ALA A 28 8.63 12.82 -5.49
CA ALA A 28 8.74 14.17 -4.95
C ALA A 28 9.80 14.98 -5.71
N ASP A 29 10.90 14.32 -6.10
CA ASP A 29 12.04 14.98 -6.74
C ASP A 29 11.82 15.33 -8.22
N GLN A 30 11.02 14.56 -8.97
CA GLN A 30 10.93 14.73 -10.44
C GLN A 30 9.52 15.00 -11.00
N PRO A 31 8.55 14.07 -10.96
CA PRO A 31 7.26 14.26 -11.64
C PRO A 31 6.38 15.34 -11.01
N ILE A 32 6.28 15.47 -9.68
CA ILE A 32 5.43 16.51 -9.05
C ILE A 32 5.99 17.91 -9.30
N ALA A 33 7.32 18.08 -9.20
CA ALA A 33 8.00 19.34 -9.51
C ALA A 33 7.84 19.73 -10.99
N MET A 34 7.90 18.77 -11.92
CA MET A 34 7.66 19.01 -13.33
C MET A 34 6.20 19.34 -13.64
N VAL A 35 5.23 18.66 -13.02
CA VAL A 35 3.80 18.96 -13.15
C VAL A 35 3.51 20.38 -12.62
N ALA A 36 4.03 20.75 -11.45
CA ALA A 36 3.91 22.10 -10.89
C ALA A 36 4.51 23.18 -11.81
N LYS A 37 5.67 22.90 -12.44
CA LYS A 37 6.33 23.81 -13.39
C LYS A 37 5.57 23.96 -14.71
N ARG A 38 4.88 22.91 -15.18
CA ARG A 38 4.06 22.92 -16.42
C ARG A 38 2.67 23.51 -16.22
N MET A 39 2.07 23.41 -15.04
CA MET A 39 0.84 24.15 -14.72
C MET A 39 1.03 25.68 -14.87
N SER A 40 2.26 26.18 -14.72
CA SER A 40 2.64 27.57 -15.01
C SER A 40 2.78 27.89 -16.51
N ARG A 41 2.72 26.90 -17.42
CA ARG A 41 2.81 27.06 -18.88
C ARG A 41 1.66 26.28 -19.55
N VAL A 42 0.51 26.91 -19.64
CA VAL A 42 -0.70 26.36 -20.29
C VAL A 42 -0.39 26.00 -21.76
N GLY A 43 -0.61 24.75 -22.17
CA GLY A 43 -0.72 24.36 -23.59
C GLY A 43 0.06 23.13 -24.07
N GLU A 44 1.07 22.63 -23.34
CA GLU A 44 1.82 21.43 -23.74
C GLU A 44 1.57 20.25 -22.78
N SER A 45 0.62 19.39 -23.15
CA SER A 45 0.52 18.06 -22.55
C SER A 45 1.73 17.24 -22.98
N SER A 46 2.66 17.03 -22.06
CA SER A 46 3.88 16.27 -22.31
C SER A 46 3.61 14.81 -22.01
N GLY A 47 3.40 13.98 -23.04
CA GLY A 47 3.22 12.53 -22.90
C GLY A 47 4.29 11.81 -22.06
N ASN A 48 5.48 12.42 -21.90
CA ASN A 48 6.53 11.92 -21.00
C ASN A 48 6.15 11.97 -19.51
N VAL A 49 5.23 12.86 -19.11
CA VAL A 49 4.76 12.97 -17.72
C VAL A 49 3.72 11.90 -17.42
N ASP A 50 2.78 11.68 -18.35
CA ASP A 50 1.75 10.64 -18.24
C ASP A 50 2.40 9.25 -18.15
N TYR A 51 3.37 8.97 -19.03
CA TYR A 51 4.14 7.72 -18.98
C TYR A 51 4.88 7.52 -17.65
N ALA A 52 5.47 8.58 -17.09
CA ALA A 52 6.15 8.50 -15.79
C ALA A 52 5.17 8.28 -14.62
N LEU A 53 3.95 8.81 -14.72
CA LEU A 53 2.89 8.57 -13.73
C LEU A 53 2.32 7.15 -13.83
N ASP A 54 2.16 6.61 -15.04
CA ASP A 54 1.73 5.22 -15.27
C ASP A 54 2.77 4.21 -14.74
N GLU A 55 4.06 4.45 -15.01
CA GLU A 55 5.16 3.61 -14.50
C GLU A 55 5.21 3.62 -12.97
N LEU A 56 4.94 4.78 -12.38
CA LEU A 56 4.84 4.94 -10.95
C LEU A 56 3.62 4.21 -10.36
N GLU A 57 2.44 4.37 -10.95
CA GLU A 57 1.23 3.68 -10.53
C GLU A 57 1.45 2.16 -10.54
N SER A 58 2.02 1.64 -11.62
CA SER A 58 2.39 0.22 -11.74
C SER A 58 3.36 -0.22 -10.63
N SER A 59 4.38 0.58 -10.34
CA SER A 59 5.37 0.29 -9.30
C SER A 59 4.73 0.27 -7.90
N MET A 60 3.85 1.23 -7.60
CA MET A 60 3.10 1.27 -6.35
C MET A 60 2.12 0.10 -6.23
N ALA A 61 1.42 -0.25 -7.32
CA ALA A 61 0.51 -1.39 -7.37
C ALA A 61 1.25 -2.71 -7.10
N ASN A 62 2.47 -2.86 -7.62
CA ASN A 62 3.30 -4.04 -7.36
C ASN A 62 3.68 -4.15 -5.88
N ILE A 63 4.10 -3.04 -5.23
CA ILE A 63 4.38 -3.05 -3.78
C ILE A 63 3.14 -3.45 -2.97
N LEU A 64 1.96 -2.92 -3.32
CA LEU A 64 0.71 -3.30 -2.67
C LEU A 64 0.41 -4.79 -2.84
N GLN A 65 0.66 -5.35 -4.03
CA GLN A 65 0.50 -6.78 -4.28
C GLN A 65 1.46 -7.63 -3.44
N GLU A 66 2.72 -7.23 -3.31
CA GLU A 66 3.69 -7.93 -2.45
C GLU A 66 3.30 -7.84 -0.96
N ALA A 67 2.79 -6.68 -0.52
CA ALA A 67 2.25 -6.53 0.83
C ALA A 67 1.03 -7.44 1.08
N ASP A 68 0.15 -7.62 0.09
CA ASP A 68 -0.97 -8.56 0.18
C ASP A 68 -0.50 -10.02 0.24
N LYS A 69 0.54 -10.37 -0.52
CA LYS A 69 1.16 -11.71 -0.44
C LYS A 69 1.74 -11.96 0.94
N LEU A 70 2.48 -11.00 1.51
CA LEU A 70 3.02 -11.08 2.87
C LEU A 70 1.90 -11.23 3.91
N ARG A 71 0.84 -10.43 3.79
CA ARG A 71 -0.34 -10.54 4.68
C ARG A 71 -0.97 -11.93 4.63
N LEU A 72 -1.11 -12.52 3.45
CA LEU A 72 -1.69 -13.85 3.28
C LEU A 72 -0.78 -14.96 3.80
N SER A 73 0.53 -14.88 3.56
CA SER A 73 1.48 -15.87 4.08
C SER A 73 1.55 -15.82 5.60
N THR A 74 1.65 -14.62 6.20
CA THR A 74 1.63 -14.44 7.66
C THR A 74 0.33 -14.95 8.27
N LEU A 75 -0.82 -14.71 7.63
CA LEU A 75 -2.10 -15.27 8.08
C LEU A 75 -2.09 -16.81 8.10
N LYS A 76 -1.59 -17.45 7.04
CA LYS A 76 -1.50 -18.91 6.95
C LYS A 76 -0.61 -19.49 8.05
N GLU A 77 0.57 -18.91 8.25
CA GLU A 77 1.51 -19.34 9.30
C GLU A 77 0.91 -19.12 10.69
N LEU A 78 0.21 -18.00 10.93
CA LEU A 78 -0.46 -17.73 12.20
C LEU A 78 -1.58 -18.74 12.49
N LEU A 79 -2.42 -19.05 11.49
CA LEU A 79 -3.49 -20.05 11.64
C LEU A 79 -2.96 -21.46 11.91
N ALA A 80 -1.73 -21.78 11.48
CA ALA A 80 -1.06 -23.03 11.82
C ALA A 80 -0.56 -23.08 13.28
N ILE A 81 -0.42 -21.94 13.94
CA ILE A 81 -0.01 -21.83 15.36
C ILE A 81 -1.23 -21.86 16.28
N LEU A 82 -2.33 -21.21 15.86
CA LEU A 82 -3.53 -21.07 16.66
C LEU A 82 -4.33 -22.37 16.75
N THR A 83 -5.03 -22.55 17.87
CA THR A 83 -6.09 -23.56 17.94
C THR A 83 -7.25 -23.18 17.01
N PRO A 84 -8.09 -24.13 16.56
CA PRO A 84 -9.20 -23.82 15.65
C PRO A 84 -10.13 -22.71 16.14
N LEU A 85 -10.45 -22.69 17.44
CA LEU A 85 -11.30 -21.66 18.04
C LEU A 85 -10.64 -20.28 17.98
N GLN A 86 -9.37 -20.18 18.38
CA GLN A 86 -8.59 -18.94 18.29
C GLN A 86 -8.45 -18.44 16.84
N GLY A 87 -8.27 -19.36 15.90
CA GLY A 87 -8.20 -19.04 14.48
C GLY A 87 -9.49 -18.44 13.95
N VAL A 88 -10.66 -18.98 14.33
CA VAL A 88 -11.97 -18.41 13.99
C VAL A 88 -12.14 -17.02 14.59
N ASP A 89 -11.86 -16.85 15.88
CA ASP A 89 -11.97 -15.55 16.56
C ASP A 89 -11.08 -14.49 15.91
N PHE A 90 -9.83 -14.88 15.59
CA PHE A 90 -8.89 -14.03 14.88
C PHE A 90 -9.43 -13.61 13.51
N LEU A 91 -9.90 -14.55 12.68
CA LEU A 91 -10.43 -14.27 11.35
C LEU A 91 -11.65 -13.33 11.38
N VAL A 92 -12.54 -13.51 12.36
CA VAL A 92 -13.70 -12.62 12.57
C VAL A 92 -13.21 -11.21 12.89
N ALA A 93 -12.27 -11.06 13.81
CA ALA A 93 -11.70 -9.75 14.17
C ALA A 93 -11.00 -9.09 12.97
N SER A 94 -10.18 -9.84 12.23
CA SER A 94 -9.49 -9.34 11.03
C SER A 94 -10.48 -8.89 9.95
N LYS A 95 -11.57 -9.63 9.71
CA LYS A 95 -12.58 -9.24 8.72
C LYS A 95 -13.33 -7.98 9.14
N LYS A 96 -13.66 -7.84 10.42
CA LYS A 96 -14.27 -6.61 10.96
C LYS A 96 -13.35 -5.41 10.75
N LEU A 97 -12.06 -5.54 11.08
CA LEU A 97 -11.07 -4.49 10.85
C LEU A 97 -10.99 -4.09 9.37
N HIS A 98 -10.91 -5.06 8.46
CA HIS A 98 -10.85 -4.81 7.02
C HIS A 98 -12.08 -4.02 6.52
N LEU A 99 -13.29 -4.41 6.94
CA LEU A 99 -14.52 -3.71 6.56
C LEU A 99 -14.57 -2.29 7.11
N CYS A 100 -14.14 -2.08 8.36
CA CYS A 100 -14.04 -0.76 8.97
C CYS A 100 -13.05 0.14 8.21
N MET A 101 -11.86 -0.38 7.89
CA MET A 101 -10.83 0.36 7.16
C MET A 101 -11.31 0.74 5.76
N HIS A 102 -11.95 -0.19 5.05
CA HIS A 102 -12.55 0.07 3.72
C HIS A 102 -13.60 1.16 3.77
N LYS A 103 -14.52 1.11 4.75
CA LYS A 103 -15.55 2.13 4.94
C LYS A 103 -14.94 3.49 5.26
N TRP A 104 -13.92 3.52 6.11
CA TRP A 104 -13.20 4.75 6.45
C TRP A 104 -12.49 5.34 5.22
N GLY A 105 -11.76 4.53 4.44
CA GLY A 105 -11.12 4.93 3.19
C GLY A 105 -12.09 5.57 2.22
N LYS A 106 -13.19 4.87 1.88
CA LYS A 106 -14.27 5.43 1.03
C LYS A 106 -14.83 6.75 1.55
N THR A 107 -15.01 6.86 2.86
CA THR A 107 -15.53 8.09 3.48
C THR A 107 -14.54 9.24 3.34
N ARG A 108 -13.24 8.96 3.50
CA ARG A 108 -12.16 9.94 3.32
C ARG A 108 -12.07 10.40 1.86
N ASP A 109 -12.07 9.47 0.92
CA ASP A 109 -11.98 9.78 -0.52
C ASP A 109 -13.18 10.64 -0.96
N ASN A 110 -14.40 10.29 -0.53
CA ASN A 110 -15.60 11.10 -0.78
C ASN A 110 -15.53 12.52 -0.18
N ARG A 111 -14.81 12.72 0.93
CA ARG A 111 -14.60 14.07 1.51
C ARG A 111 -13.61 14.88 0.69
N HIS A 112 -12.57 14.25 0.15
CA HIS A 112 -11.56 14.93 -0.67
C HIS A 112 -12.00 15.17 -2.10
N ALA A 113 -12.83 14.30 -2.69
CA ALA A 113 -13.42 14.49 -4.02
C ALA A 113 -14.46 15.62 -4.09
N ARG A 114 -14.87 16.17 -2.94
CA ARG A 114 -15.83 17.28 -2.81
C ARG A 114 -15.17 18.64 -2.54
N ARG A 115 -13.84 18.72 -2.54
CA ARG A 115 -13.05 19.95 -2.45
C ARG A 115 -12.38 20.22 -3.79
#